data_AF-A0A969NGL2-F1
#
_entry.id   AF-A0A969NGL2-F1
#
_cell.length_a   1.000
_cell.length_b   1.000
_cell.length_c   1.000
_cell.angle_alpha   90.00
_cell.angle_beta   90.00
_cell.angle_gamma   90.00
#
_symmetry.space_group_name_H-M   'P 1'
#
loop_
_entity.id
_entity.type
_entity.pdbx_description
1 polymer ?
#
loop_
_entity_poly.entity_id
_entity_poly.type
_entity_poly.pdbx_seq_one_letter_code
_entity_poly.pdbx_strand_id
1 'polypeptide(L)' 'LILVDNVPMDINRINPQDIESIIVLKDGAASAIYGARAAFGVVLVETKKENKVLM' A
#
# COMPACT_ATOMS: atom_id res chain seq x y z
N LEU A 1 -3.62 -3.61 -8.25
CA LEU A 1 -2.66 -4.18 -7.28
C LEU A 1 -2.78 -3.45 -5.96
N ILE A 2 -2.76 -4.15 -4.83
CA ILE A 2 -2.73 -3.53 -3.50
C ILE A 2 -1.39 -3.86 -2.86
N LEU A 3 -0.71 -2.83 -2.38
CA LEU A 3 0.56 -2.92 -1.67
C LEU A 3 0.37 -2.31 -0.31
N VAL A 4 0.78 -3.03 0.73
CA VAL A 4 0.75 -2.58 2.11
C VAL A 4 2.17 -2.63 2.60
N ASP A 5 2.72 -1.48 2.98
CA ASP A 5 4.14 -1.34 3.31
C ASP A 5 5.07 -1.93 2.23
N ASN A 6 4.70 -1.68 0.96
CA ASN A 6 5.37 -2.18 -0.24
C ASN A 6 5.32 -3.71 -0.44
N VAL A 7 4.51 -4.43 0.34
CA VAL A 7 4.27 -5.86 0.20
C VAL A 7 2.88 -6.11 -0.40
N PRO A 8 2.75 -6.94 -1.45
CA PRO A 8 1.44 -7.28 -1.99
C PRO A 8 0.66 -8.17 -1.02
N MET A 9 -0.43 -7.64 -0.47
CA MET A 9 -1.33 -8.38 0.41
C MET A 9 -2.79 -7.99 0.20
N ASP A 10 -3.68 -8.80 0.76
CA ASP A 10 -5.11 -8.55 0.74
C ASP A 10 -5.48 -7.49 1.79
N ILE A 11 -6.15 -6.42 1.35
CA ILE A 11 -6.56 -5.30 2.20
C ILE A 11 -7.54 -5.72 3.30
N ASN A 12 -8.30 -6.80 3.09
CA ASN A 12 -9.27 -7.30 4.07
C ASN A 12 -8.60 -7.90 5.31
N ARG A 13 -7.28 -8.13 5.27
CA ARG A 13 -6.51 -8.68 6.39
C ARG A 13 -5.92 -7.61 7.30
N ILE A 14 -6.19 -6.34 7.02
CA ILE A 14 -5.63 -5.20 7.74
C ILE A 14 -6.74 -4.54 8.54
N ASN A 15 -6.44 -4.18 9.78
CA ASN A 15 -7.35 -3.39 10.58
C ASN A 15 -7.36 -1.95 10.06
N PRO A 16 -8.52 -1.36 9.71
CA PRO A 16 -8.60 0.02 9.25
C PRO A 16 -8.04 1.05 10.23
N GLN A 17 -8.01 0.73 11.53
CA GLN A 17 -7.43 1.61 12.56
C GLN A 17 -5.92 1.75 12.45
N ASP A 18 -5.25 0.74 11.87
CA ASP A 18 -3.80 0.68 11.70
C ASP A 18 -3.36 1.34 10.40
N ILE A 19 -4.29 1.82 9.56
CA ILE A 19 -3.96 2.52 8.31
C ILE A 19 -3.53 3.95 8.65
N GLU A 20 -2.34 4.33 8.20
CA GLU A 20 -1.81 5.68 8.27
C GLU A 20 -2.24 6.50 7.05
N SER A 21 -1.99 5.96 5.86
CA SER A 21 -2.24 6.64 4.60
C SER A 21 -2.71 5.66 3.51
N ILE A 22 -3.53 6.15 2.58
CA ILE A 22 -3.94 5.41 1.38
C ILE A 22 -3.68 6.30 0.17
N ILE A 23 -2.82 5.82 -0.73
CA ILE A 23 -2.47 6.49 -1.98
C ILE A 23 -2.95 5.64 -3.14
N VAL A 24 -3.74 6.24 -4.02
CA VAL A 24 -4.27 5.55 -5.20
C VAL A 24 -3.64 6.13 -6.46
N LEU A 25 -2.79 5.33 -7.09
CA LEU A 25 -2.16 5.65 -8.37
C LEU A 25 -3.03 5.11 -9.50
N LYS A 26 -3.80 6.02 -10.14
CA LYS A 26 -4.71 5.70 -11.23
C LYS A 26 -4.10 5.89 -12.62
N ASP A 27 -3.08 6.74 -12.73
CA ASP A 27 -2.41 7.03 -13.99
C ASP A 27 -1.34 5.99 -14.31
N GLY A 28 -1.04 5.83 -15.61
CA GLY A 28 -0.08 4.84 -16.13
C GLY A 28 1.32 4.90 -15.53
N ALA A 29 1.65 5.95 -14.77
CA ALA A 29 2.85 6.04 -13.94
C ALA A 29 2.99 4.87 -12.95
N ALA A 30 1.88 4.32 -12.45
CA ALA A 30 1.91 3.17 -11.55
C ALA A 30 2.47 1.91 -12.24
N SER A 31 2.18 1.74 -13.53
CA SER A 31 2.70 0.63 -14.35
C SER A 31 4.18 0.76 -14.66
N ALA A 32 4.74 1.98 -14.64
CA ALA A 32 6.18 2.20 -14.84
C ALA A 32 7.01 1.70 -13.64
N ILE A 33 6.46 1.80 -12.43
CA ILE A 33 7.15 1.41 -11.19
C ILE A 33 6.88 -0.06 -10.86
N TYR A 34 5.63 -0.51 -10.97
CA TYR A 34 5.21 -1.84 -10.48
C TYR A 34 4.88 -2.85 -11.62
N GLY A 35 5.17 -2.48 -12.87
CA GLY A 35 5.06 -3.37 -14.04
C GLY A 35 3.63 -3.81 -14.39
N ALA A 36 3.50 -4.93 -15.09
CA ALA A 36 2.21 -5.42 -15.61
C ALA A 36 1.12 -5.65 -14.53
N ARG A 37 1.51 -5.87 -13.27
CA ARG A 37 0.57 -6.06 -12.14
C ARG A 37 -0.18 -4.76 -11.79
N ALA A 38 0.35 -3.62 -12.21
CA ALA A 38 -0.20 -2.29 -12.02
C ALA A 38 -0.96 -1.76 -13.25
N ALA A 39 -1.26 -2.62 -14.24
CA ALA A 39 -1.99 -2.24 -15.45
C ALA A 39 -3.38 -1.60 -15.17
N PHE A 40 -4.00 -1.96 -14.05
CA PHE A 40 -5.29 -1.42 -13.61
C PHE A 40 -5.17 -0.39 -12.46
N GLY A 41 -3.96 0.13 -12.22
CA GLY A 41 -3.65 1.01 -11.10
C GLY A 41 -3.17 0.29 -9.84
N VAL A 42 -2.62 1.08 -8.92
CA VAL A 42 -2.02 0.61 -7.67
C VAL A 42 -2.64 1.35 -6.49
N VAL A 43 -3.00 0.60 -5.46
CA VAL A 43 -3.37 1.15 -4.16
C VAL A 43 -2.21 0.85 -3.22
N LEU A 44 -1.56 1.91 -2.74
CA LEU A 44 -0.55 1.87 -1.71
C LEU A 44 -1.22 2.19 -0.38
N VAL A 45 -0.99 1.33 0.60
CA VAL A 45 -1.46 1.47 1.97
C VAL A 45 -0.21 1.50 2.85
N GLU A 46 -0.09 2.54 3.65
CA GLU A 46 0.95 2.61 4.67
C GLU A 46 0.30 2.33 6.02
N THR A 47 0.90 1.42 6.79
CA THR A 47 0.44 1.15 8.15
C THR A 47 1.14 2.07 9.14
N LYS A 48 0.41 2.43 10.20
CA LYS A 48 0.96 3.19 11.31
C LYS A 48 2.10 2.39 11.91
N LYS A 49 3.30 2.94 11.84
CA LYS A 49 4.41 2.41 12.62
C LYS A 49 4.17 2.81 14.06
N GLU A 50 3.74 1.85 14.87
CA GLU A 50 3.86 1.97 16.32
C GLU A 50 5.29 2.44 16.61
N ASN A 51 5.42 3.63 17.19
CA ASN A 51 6.71 4.19 17.55
C ASN A 51 7.27 3.29 18.65
N LYS A 52 7.92 2.19 18.26
CA LYS A 52 8.55 1.24 19.14
C LYS A 52 9.79 1.94 19.68
N VAL A 53 9.56 2.80 20.68
CA VAL A 53 10.59 3.32 21.56
C VAL A 53 11.19 2.09 22.23
N LEU A 54 12.30 1.63 21.67
CA LEU A 54 13.17 0.64 22.29
C LEU A 54 13.70 1.30 23.57
N MET A 55 13.09 0.94 24.70
CA MET A 55 13.61 1.19 26.05
C MET A 55 14.78 0.25 26.33
#